data_AF-A0A2I0HN39-F1
#
_entry.id   AF-A0A2I0HN39-F1
#
_cell.length_a   1.000
_cell.length_b   1.000
_cell.length_c   1.000
_cell.angle_alpha   90.00
_cell.angle_beta   90.00
_cell.angle_gamma   90.00
#
_symmetry.space_group_name_H-M   'P 1'
#
loop_
_entity.id
_entity.type
_entity.pdbx_description
1 polymer ?
#
loop_
_entity_poly.entity_id
_entity_poly.type
_entity_poly.pdbx_seq_one_letter_code
_entity_poly.pdbx_strand_id
1 'polypeptide(L)'
;MEDEGQEKSLRISSVSFHISSLWYVLLLCLCVLPGARTRCERKPVIFNFGDSNSDTGGFSAALGVTFKLPFGRAFLREQNGRISDGRLMIDFFCKSFLVTRRKDDNLQVHNY
;
A
#
# COMPACT_ATOMS: atom_id res chain seq x y z
N MET A 1 22.08 -23.84 62.98
CA MET A 1 21.19 -22.69 62.70
C MET A 1 21.79 -21.74 61.67
N GLU A 2 23.12 -21.67 61.51
CA GLU A 2 23.78 -20.84 60.48
C GLU A 2 23.67 -21.40 59.04
N ASP A 3 23.63 -22.72 58.87
CA ASP A 3 23.52 -23.36 57.54
C ASP A 3 22.21 -23.04 56.79
N GLU A 4 21.07 -22.98 57.50
CA GLU A 4 19.78 -22.63 56.88
C GLU A 4 19.74 -21.17 56.39
N GLY A 5 20.51 -20.28 57.02
CA GLY A 5 20.59 -18.87 56.62
C GLY A 5 21.36 -18.68 55.32
N GLN A 6 22.43 -19.46 55.14
CA GLN A 6 23.24 -19.47 53.92
C GLN A 6 22.45 -20.00 52.72
N GLU A 7 21.69 -21.08 52.88
CA GLU A 7 20.88 -21.65 51.80
C GLU A 7 19.76 -20.71 51.33
N LYS A 8 19.07 -20.05 52.27
CA LYS A 8 18.02 -19.06 51.95
C LYS A 8 18.59 -17.85 51.20
N SER A 9 19.77 -17.38 51.59
CA SER A 9 20.47 -16.27 50.94
C SER A 9 20.85 -16.62 49.48
N LEU A 10 21.36 -17.84 49.25
CA LEU A 10 21.68 -18.35 47.91
C LEU A 10 20.43 -18.51 47.03
N ARG A 11 19.30 -18.93 47.59
CA ARG A 11 18.03 -18.99 46.84
C ARG A 11 17.51 -17.61 46.46
N ILE A 12 17.62 -16.62 47.34
CA ILE A 12 17.17 -15.23 47.08
C ILE A 12 18.00 -14.57 45.97
N SER A 13 19.31 -14.78 45.97
CA SER A 13 20.19 -14.24 44.91
C SER A 13 19.93 -14.87 43.55
N SER A 14 19.68 -16.19 43.52
CA SER A 14 19.29 -16.92 42.29
C SER A 14 17.95 -16.42 41.72
N VAL A 15 16.92 -16.29 42.55
CA VAL A 15 15.59 -15.80 42.12
C VAL A 15 15.68 -14.37 41.58
N SER A 16 16.46 -13.51 42.22
CA SER A 16 16.67 -12.13 41.79
C SER A 16 17.34 -12.03 40.42
N PHE A 17 18.25 -12.96 40.11
CA PHE A 17 18.92 -13.04 38.81
C PHE A 17 17.97 -13.46 37.67
N HIS A 18 17.06 -14.40 37.95
CA HIS A 18 16.04 -14.81 36.97
C HIS A 18 15.01 -13.70 36.70
N ILE A 19 14.60 -12.97 37.74
CA ILE A 19 13.66 -11.84 37.58
C ILE A 19 14.29 -10.72 36.74
N SER A 20 15.56 -10.38 36.99
CA SER A 20 16.23 -9.35 36.20
C SER A 20 16.43 -9.77 34.74
N SER A 21 16.78 -11.04 34.51
CA SER A 21 16.90 -11.63 33.17
C SER A 21 15.58 -11.55 32.41
N LEU A 22 14.47 -11.94 33.03
CA LEU A 22 13.13 -11.87 32.43
C LEU A 22 12.73 -10.43 32.10
N TRP A 23 13.07 -9.46 32.96
CA TRP A 23 12.87 -8.04 32.70
C TRP A 23 13.67 -7.55 31.47
N TYR A 24 14.96 -7.92 31.37
CA TYR A 24 15.77 -7.57 30.21
C TYR A 24 15.24 -8.20 28.92
N VAL A 25 14.78 -9.45 28.97
CA VAL A 25 14.16 -10.12 27.82
C VAL A 25 12.86 -9.43 27.42
N LEU A 26 12.01 -9.05 28.38
CA LEU A 26 10.77 -8.32 28.12
C LEU A 26 11.04 -6.95 27.49
N LEU A 27 12.00 -6.19 28.02
CA LEU A 27 12.44 -4.91 27.45
C LEU A 27 12.97 -5.08 26.02
N LEU A 28 13.80 -6.10 25.80
CA LEU A 28 14.35 -6.40 24.47
C LEU A 28 13.25 -6.81 23.49
N CYS A 29 12.25 -7.57 23.94
CA CYS A 29 11.07 -7.90 23.15
C CYS A 29 10.28 -6.63 22.78
N LEU A 30 9.99 -5.75 23.75
CA LEU A 30 9.29 -4.48 23.52
C LEU A 30 10.04 -3.52 22.58
N CYS A 31 11.37 -3.51 22.62
CA CYS A 31 12.20 -2.71 21.72
C CYS A 31 12.24 -3.26 20.28
N VAL A 32 12.11 -4.57 20.10
CA VAL A 32 12.16 -5.24 18.77
C VAL A 32 10.76 -5.41 18.16
N LEU A 33 9.70 -5.39 18.98
CA LEU A 33 8.29 -5.50 18.57
C LEU A 33 7.68 -4.31 17.80
N PRO A 34 8.27 -3.10 17.70
CA PRO A 34 7.78 -2.12 16.74
C PRO A 34 8.13 -2.62 15.34
N GLY A 35 7.25 -3.46 14.78
CA GLY A 35 7.35 -3.88 13.40
C GLY A 35 7.45 -2.64 12.54
N ALA A 36 8.57 -2.49 11.84
CA ALA A 36 8.83 -1.36 10.97
C ALA A 36 7.74 -1.30 9.90
N ARG A 37 6.70 -0.51 10.15
CA ARG A 37 5.66 -0.23 9.15
C ARG A 37 6.25 0.81 8.22
N THR A 38 6.83 0.35 7.11
CA THR A 38 7.14 1.21 5.98
C THR A 38 5.80 1.62 5.35
N ARG A 39 5.19 2.69 5.87
CA ARG A 39 4.03 3.29 5.23
C ARG A 39 4.55 4.02 4.00
N CYS A 40 4.52 3.34 2.84
CA CYS A 40 4.70 4.03 1.57
C CYS A 40 3.51 4.98 1.39
N GLU A 41 3.72 6.28 1.60
CA GLU A 41 2.69 7.32 1.44
C GLU A 41 2.59 7.81 -0.01
N ARG A 42 3.53 7.43 -0.86
CA ARG A 42 3.49 7.81 -2.28
C ARG A 42 2.37 7.06 -2.99
N LYS A 43 1.55 7.82 -3.71
CA LYS A 43 0.57 7.26 -4.64
C LYS A 43 1.36 6.52 -5.74
N PRO A 44 0.96 5.28 -6.10
CA PRO A 44 1.61 4.56 -7.18
C PRO A 44 1.45 5.34 -8.49
N VAL A 45 2.53 5.44 -9.26
CA VAL A 45 2.51 5.99 -10.62
C VAL A 45 2.55 4.82 -11.59
N ILE A 46 1.66 4.84 -12.58
CA ILE A 46 1.58 3.79 -13.60
C ILE A 46 2.03 4.40 -14.93
N PHE A 47 3.11 3.88 -15.47
CA PHE A 47 3.55 4.17 -16.84
C PHE A 47 2.97 3.12 -17.76
N ASN A 48 2.22 3.57 -18.76
CA ASN A 48 1.51 2.72 -19.70
C ASN A 48 2.12 2.92 -21.09
N PHE A 49 2.58 1.82 -21.69
CA PHE A 49 3.12 1.78 -23.05
C PHE A 49 2.43 0.67 -23.81
N GLY A 50 2.18 0.88 -25.10
CA GLY A 50 1.60 -0.15 -25.96
C GLY A 50 0.91 0.40 -27.19
N ASP A 51 -0.12 -0.32 -27.61
CA ASP A 51 -0.95 -0.03 -28.78
C ASP A 51 -2.34 0.51 -28.37
N SER A 52 -3.27 0.53 -29.32
CA SER A 52 -4.65 0.97 -29.15
C SER A 52 -5.41 0.33 -27.98
N ASN A 53 -5.08 -0.90 -27.58
CA ASN A 53 -5.75 -1.57 -26.45
C ASN A 53 -5.38 -0.96 -25.10
N SER A 54 -4.23 -0.29 -25.04
CA SER A 54 -3.74 0.39 -23.85
C SER A 54 -3.89 1.90 -23.93
N ASP A 55 -4.10 2.45 -25.13
CA ASP A 55 -4.14 3.89 -25.34
C ASP A 55 -5.40 4.55 -24.77
N THR A 56 -5.22 5.45 -23.82
CA THR A 56 -6.31 6.19 -23.17
C THR A 56 -6.71 7.48 -23.90
N GLY A 57 -6.18 7.73 -25.11
CA GLY A 57 -6.47 8.90 -25.93
C GLY A 57 -5.24 9.60 -26.49
N GLY A 58 -4.03 9.08 -26.26
CA GLY A 58 -2.77 9.63 -26.75
C GLY A 58 -2.69 9.66 -28.28
N PHE A 59 -3.22 8.66 -28.98
CA PHE A 59 -3.30 8.68 -30.45
C PHE A 59 -4.21 9.81 -30.95
N SER A 60 -5.38 9.96 -30.32
CA SER A 60 -6.34 11.02 -30.63
C SER A 60 -5.75 12.41 -30.39
N ALA A 61 -5.06 12.61 -29.26
CA ALA A 61 -4.40 13.85 -28.92
C ALA A 61 -3.23 14.18 -29.85
N ALA A 62 -2.40 13.20 -30.21
CA ALA A 62 -1.22 13.40 -31.04
C ALA A 62 -1.57 13.77 -32.48
N LEU A 63 -2.65 13.19 -33.03
CA LEU A 63 -3.04 13.39 -34.43
C LEU A 63 -4.25 14.31 -34.62
N GLY A 64 -4.86 14.80 -33.53
CA GLY A 64 -6.08 15.59 -33.59
C GLY A 64 -7.27 14.83 -34.18
N VAL A 65 -7.28 13.50 -34.06
CA VAL A 65 -8.31 12.63 -34.65
C VAL A 65 -9.33 12.27 -33.57
N THR A 66 -10.60 12.59 -33.81
CA THR A 66 -11.69 12.19 -32.92
C THR A 66 -12.42 10.96 -33.47
N PHE A 67 -12.47 9.89 -32.67
CA PHE A 67 -13.25 8.71 -33.00
C PHE A 67 -14.74 8.95 -32.70
N LYS A 68 -15.59 8.77 -33.72
CA LYS A 68 -17.05 8.90 -33.58
C LYS A 68 -17.63 7.71 -32.80
N LEU A 69 -18.89 7.83 -32.36
CA LEU A 69 -19.62 6.71 -31.77
C LEU A 69 -19.55 5.46 -32.69
N PRO A 70 -19.43 4.23 -32.16
CA PRO A 70 -19.74 3.85 -30.77
C PRO A 70 -18.61 4.07 -29.75
N PHE A 71 -17.39 4.43 -30.15
CA PHE A 71 -16.26 4.54 -29.21
C PHE A 71 -16.54 5.50 -28.03
N GLY A 72 -16.26 5.03 -26.81
CA GLY A 72 -16.52 5.73 -25.55
C GLY A 72 -17.95 5.74 -25.01
N ARG A 73 -18.94 5.17 -25.74
CA ARG A 73 -20.36 5.20 -25.35
C ARG A 73 -20.65 4.43 -24.08
N ALA A 74 -20.07 3.24 -23.90
CA ALA A 74 -20.37 2.36 -22.77
C ALA A 74 -19.62 2.74 -21.47
N PHE A 75 -18.48 3.44 -21.56
CA PHE A 75 -17.69 3.80 -20.39
C PHE A 75 -17.85 5.26 -19.94
N LEU A 76 -17.70 6.24 -20.85
CA LEU A 76 -17.75 7.67 -20.52
C LEU A 76 -19.03 8.35 -21.04
N ARG A 77 -19.84 7.62 -21.82
CA ARG A 77 -21.07 8.13 -22.48
C ARG A 77 -20.79 9.34 -23.39
N GLU A 78 -19.55 9.49 -23.83
CA GLU A 78 -19.05 10.56 -24.71
C GLU A 78 -17.85 10.06 -25.52
N GLN A 79 -17.47 10.82 -26.56
CA GLN A 79 -16.28 10.54 -27.37
C GLN A 79 -15.03 10.80 -26.52
N ASN A 80 -14.30 9.74 -26.19
CA ASN A 80 -13.17 9.80 -25.24
C ASN A 80 -11.79 9.62 -25.89
N GLY A 81 -11.71 9.68 -27.23
CA GLY A 81 -10.45 9.51 -27.97
C GLY A 81 -9.87 8.09 -27.96
N ARG A 82 -10.53 7.13 -27.32
CA ARG A 82 -10.08 5.73 -27.23
C ARG A 82 -10.65 4.91 -28.38
N ILE A 83 -9.90 3.92 -28.85
CA ILE A 83 -10.38 2.92 -29.82
C ILE A 83 -11.10 1.77 -29.08
N SER A 84 -11.98 2.12 -28.15
CA SER A 84 -12.80 1.16 -27.39
C SER A 84 -14.12 1.82 -26.96
N ASP A 85 -15.20 1.04 -26.95
CA ASP A 85 -16.50 1.47 -26.42
C ASP A 85 -16.54 1.38 -24.88
N GLY A 86 -15.73 0.49 -24.30
CA GLY A 86 -15.70 0.17 -22.87
C GLY A 86 -14.47 0.67 -22.12
N ARG A 87 -14.26 0.10 -20.94
CA ARG A 87 -13.03 0.27 -20.16
C ARG A 87 -11.88 -0.48 -20.82
N LEU A 88 -10.69 0.09 -20.71
CA LEU A 88 -9.44 -0.60 -21.01
C LEU A 88 -8.94 -1.34 -19.77
N MET A 89 -8.07 -2.34 -19.95
CA MET A 89 -7.48 -3.08 -18.82
C MET A 89 -6.81 -2.17 -17.79
N ILE A 90 -6.18 -1.08 -18.26
CA ILE A 90 -5.54 -0.07 -17.40
C ILE A 90 -6.52 0.64 -16.47
N ASP A 91 -7.80 0.80 -16.84
CA ASP A 91 -8.80 1.42 -15.96
C ASP A 91 -9.10 0.54 -14.74
N PHE A 92 -9.05 -0.79 -14.90
CA PHE A 92 -9.26 -1.73 -13.79
C PHE A 92 -8.06 -1.75 -12.84
N PHE A 93 -6.84 -1.65 -13.38
CA PHE A 93 -5.62 -1.51 -12.56
C PHE A 93 -5.62 -0.19 -11.80
N CYS A 94 -5.86 0.93 -12.48
CA CYS A 94 -5.98 2.25 -11.82
C CYS A 94 -7.04 2.23 -10.73
N LYS A 95 -8.22 1.64 -10.98
CA LYS A 95 -9.26 1.52 -9.94
C LYS A 95 -8.77 0.72 -8.74
N SER A 96 -8.12 -0.43 -8.96
CA SER A 96 -7.67 -1.32 -7.88
C SER A 96 -6.54 -0.71 -7.05
N PHE A 97 -5.61 0.02 -7.68
CA PHE A 97 -4.48 0.64 -6.97
C PHE A 97 -4.81 2.00 -6.35
N LEU A 98 -5.77 2.75 -6.92
CA LEU A 98 -6.08 4.12 -6.48
C LEU A 98 -7.32 4.22 -5.58
N VAL A 99 -8.30 3.30 -5.66
CA VAL A 99 -9.49 3.30 -4.77
C VAL A 99 -9.16 2.71 -3.41
N THR A 100 -8.31 1.68 -3.36
CA THR A 100 -7.94 0.98 -2.11
C THR A 100 -7.15 1.86 -1.13
N ARG A 101 -6.77 3.08 -1.53
CA ARG A 101 -6.07 4.08 -0.69
C ARG A 101 -6.88 5.34 -0.39
N ARG A 102 -8.14 5.41 -0.83
CA ARG A 102 -8.96 6.62 -0.69
C ARG A 102 -10.19 6.33 0.17
N LYS A 103 -10.04 6.48 1.49
CA LYS A 103 -11.19 6.87 2.31
C LYS A 103 -11.26 8.37 2.56
N ASP A 104 -10.17 9.14 2.36
CA ASP A 104 -10.12 10.49 2.95
C ASP A 104 -9.98 11.68 1.99
N ASP A 105 -9.61 11.54 0.71
CA ASP A 105 -9.37 12.73 -0.14
C ASP A 105 -10.09 12.72 -1.50
N ASN A 106 -10.92 13.76 -1.70
CA ASN A 106 -11.49 14.24 -2.96
C ASN A 106 -10.50 14.08 -4.12
N LEU A 107 -10.82 13.19 -5.09
CA LEU A 107 -9.98 12.98 -6.27
C LEU A 107 -10.42 13.88 -7.42
N GLN A 108 -9.58 14.86 -7.72
CA GLN A 108 -9.50 15.43 -9.06
C GLN A 108 -8.71 14.43 -9.93
N VAL A 109 -9.38 13.79 -10.88
CA VAL A 109 -8.71 13.05 -11.96
C VAL A 109 -8.22 14.10 -12.94
N HIS A 110 -6.92 14.39 -12.93
CA HIS A 110 -6.34 15.23 -13.97
C HIS A 110 -6.21 14.38 -15.23
N ASN A 111 -7.11 14.60 -16.18
CA ASN A 111 -6.91 14.16 -17.56
C ASN A 111 -5.92 15.14 -18.20
N TYR A 112 -4.96 14.61 -18.94
CA TYR A 112 -4.14 15.38 -19.88
C TYR A 112 -4.87 15.48 -21.20
#